data_AF-A0A2M8ETF7-F1
#
_entry.id   AF-A0A2M8ETF7-F1
#
_cell.length_a   1.000
_cell.length_b   1.000
_cell.length_c   1.000
_cell.angle_alpha   90.00
_cell.angle_beta   90.00
_cell.angle_gamma   90.00
#
_symmetry.space_group_name_H-M   'P 1'
#
loop_
_entity.id
_entity.type
_entity.pdbx_description
1 polymer ?
#
loop_
_entity_poly.entity_id
_entity_poly.type
_entity_poly.pdbx_seq_one_letter_code
_entity_poly.pdbx_strand_id
1 'polypeptide(L)'
;MISINLVFTDAKKIRELNRKYRGIDKVTSILTFYYGPYFVPPTGGTSRGKQAGVPLGEIIICLSEAKKQGISIEKLVIHGIKSLLSEIPTTKNLRT
;
A
#
# COMPACT_ATOMS: atom_id res chain seq x y z
N MET A 1 -13.78 8.95 -7.99
CA MET A 1 -12.87 7.89 -8.45
C MET A 1 -11.70 7.83 -7.49
N ILE A 2 -11.39 6.65 -6.94
CA ILE A 2 -10.24 6.41 -6.06
C ILE A 2 -9.16 5.65 -6.83
N SER A 3 -7.89 5.82 -6.48
CA SER A 3 -6.78 5.04 -7.04
C SER A 3 -5.96 4.39 -5.93
N ILE A 4 -5.46 3.19 -6.19
CA ILE A 4 -4.56 2.44 -5.31
C ILE A 4 -3.36 2.02 -6.16
N ASN A 5 -2.15 2.30 -5.69
CA ASN A 5 -0.94 1.83 -6.36
C ASN A 5 -0.58 0.42 -5.87
N LEU A 6 -0.46 -0.53 -6.79
CA LEU A 6 0.07 -1.86 -6.48
C LEU A 6 1.52 -1.93 -6.99
N VAL A 7 2.46 -2.11 -6.07
CA VAL A 7 3.90 -2.06 -6.37
C VAL A 7 4.54 -3.40 -6.02
N PHE A 8 5.26 -3.99 -6.96
CA PHE A 8 6.10 -5.16 -6.71
C PHE A 8 7.54 -4.71 -6.48
N THR A 9 8.20 -5.30 -5.49
CA THR A 9 9.56 -4.91 -5.10
C THR A 9 10.40 -6.08 -4.62
N ASP A 10 11.69 -5.84 -4.43
CA ASP A 10 12.65 -6.82 -3.91
C ASP A 10 12.75 -6.80 -2.38
N ALA A 11 13.45 -7.79 -1.82
CA ALA A 11 13.62 -7.94 -0.38
C ALA A 11 14.42 -6.80 0.26
N LYS A 12 15.38 -6.20 -0.47
CA LYS A 12 16.21 -5.11 0.02
C LYS A 12 15.36 -3.86 0.22
N LYS A 13 14.55 -3.52 -0.78
CA LYS A 13 13.72 -2.32 -0.76
C LYS A 13 12.59 -2.43 0.25
N ILE A 14 11.90 -3.57 0.34
CA ILE A 14 10.83 -3.71 1.34
C ILE A 14 11.37 -3.71 2.78
N ARG A 15 12.59 -4.23 3.03
CA ARG A 15 13.26 -4.13 4.35
C ARG A 15 13.59 -2.68 4.69
N GLU A 16 14.14 -1.92 3.74
CA GLU A 16 14.41 -0.48 3.91
C GLU A 16 13.14 0.29 4.28
N LEU A 17 12.04 0.03 3.56
CA LEU A 17 10.74 0.66 3.83
C LEU A 17 10.15 0.24 5.18
N ASN A 18 10.23 -1.04 5.53
CA ASN A 18 9.72 -1.55 6.81
C ASN A 18 10.50 -0.94 7.98
N ARG A 19 11.82 -0.78 7.84
CA ARG A 19 12.65 -0.09 8.82
C ARG A 19 12.29 1.40 8.91
N LYS A 20 12.20 2.07 7.76
CA LYS A 20 11.97 3.51 7.69
C LYS A 20 10.61 3.92 8.27
N TYR A 21 9.55 3.18 7.96
CA TYR A 21 8.19 3.61 8.29
C TYR A 21 7.54 2.83 9.44
N ARG A 22 8.02 1.62 9.76
CA ARG A 22 7.52 0.83 10.91
C ARG A 22 8.55 0.63 12.01
N GLY A 23 9.81 1.05 11.81
CA GLY A 23 10.91 0.82 12.76
C GLY A 23 11.38 -0.64 12.82
N ILE A 24 10.95 -1.49 11.88
CA ILE A 24 11.23 -2.94 11.89
C ILE A 24 12.26 -3.26 10.81
N ASP A 25 13.50 -3.57 11.20
CA ASP A 25 14.57 -3.95 10.27
C ASP A 25 14.49 -5.43 9.83
N LYS A 26 13.37 -5.79 9.20
CA LYS A 26 13.10 -7.15 8.69
C LYS A 26 12.40 -7.09 7.33
N VAL A 27 12.68 -8.07 6.47
CA VAL A 27 11.90 -8.29 5.24
C VAL A 27 10.47 -8.69 5.61
N THR A 28 9.49 -8.15 4.89
CA THR A 28 8.07 -8.53 4.98
C THR A 28 7.53 -8.85 3.59
N SER A 29 6.46 -9.62 3.50
CA SER A 29 5.80 -9.94 2.24
C SER A 29 4.95 -8.78 1.71
N ILE A 30 4.49 -7.89 2.60
CA ILE A 30 3.62 -6.75 2.26
C ILE A 30 3.81 -5.55 3.19
N LEU A 31 3.68 -4.35 2.63
CA LEU A 31 3.47 -3.08 3.33
C LEU A 31 2.29 -2.33 2.70
N THR A 32 1.56 -1.58 3.52
CA THR A 32 0.41 -0.76 3.12
C THR A 32 0.59 0.65 3.65
N PHE A 33 0.33 1.64 2.80
CA PHE A 33 0.44 3.05 3.16
C PHE A 33 -0.84 3.78 2.75
N TYR A 34 -1.57 4.27 3.74
CA TYR A 34 -2.74 5.13 3.54
C TYR A 34 -2.29 6.59 3.48
N TYR A 35 -2.74 7.32 2.45
CA TYR A 35 -2.30 8.69 2.22
C TYR A 35 -3.19 9.75 2.88
N GLY A 36 -4.42 9.39 3.26
CA GLY A 36 -5.37 10.34 3.83
C GLY A 36 -6.06 11.24 2.80
N PRO A 37 -7.09 11.99 3.23
CA PRO A 37 -7.91 12.83 2.36
C PRO A 37 -7.19 14.10 1.85
N TYR A 38 -6.03 14.45 2.44
CA TYR A 38 -5.28 15.66 2.13
C TYR A 38 -3.96 15.39 1.39
N PHE A 39 -3.81 14.21 0.81
CA PHE A 39 -2.59 13.89 0.07
C PHE A 39 -2.46 14.76 -1.17
N VAL A 40 -1.45 15.62 -1.17
CA VAL A 40 -0.99 16.35 -2.35
C VAL A 40 0.24 15.62 -2.86
N PRO A 41 0.21 15.02 -4.07
CA PRO A 41 1.39 14.41 -4.64
C PRO A 41 2.51 15.47 -4.74
N PRO A 42 3.78 15.12 -4.47
CA PRO A 42 4.89 16.03 -4.71
C PRO A 42 4.84 16.52 -6.16
N THR A 43 4.90 17.83 -6.34
CA THR A 43 4.84 18.53 -7.63
C THR A 43 5.92 18.00 -8.57
N GLY A 44 5.54 17.13 -9.51
CA GLY A 44 6.47 16.49 -10.45
C GLY A 44 5.85 15.32 -11.23
N GLY A 45 4.77 14.71 -10.74
CA GLY A 45 3.98 13.74 -11.51
C GLY A 45 3.04 14.46 -12.47
N THR A 46 3.33 14.46 -13.76
CA THR A 46 2.46 15.02 -14.80
C THR A 46 1.15 14.24 -14.89
N SER A 47 0.09 14.74 -14.28
CA SER A 47 -1.28 14.48 -14.75
C SER A 47 -1.78 15.68 -15.53
N ARG A 48 -1.11 15.96 -16.67
CA ARG A 48 -1.78 16.64 -17.79
C ARG A 48 -2.78 15.64 -18.37
N GLY A 49 -3.94 15.56 -17.75
CA GLY A 49 -4.99 14.63 -18.13
C GLY A 49 -6.06 14.63 -17.05
N LYS A 50 -7.18 15.28 -17.33
CA LYS A 50 -8.41 15.20 -16.55
C LYS A 50 -8.68 13.73 -16.18
N GLN A 51 -8.99 13.47 -14.90
CA GLN A 51 -9.37 12.17 -14.29
C GLN A 51 -8.29 11.39 -13.52
N ALA A 52 -7.32 12.02 -12.86
CA ALA A 52 -6.56 11.32 -11.81
C ALA A 52 -7.47 11.18 -10.56
N GLY A 53 -7.92 9.96 -10.25
CA GLY A 53 -8.68 9.69 -9.02
C GLY A 53 -7.91 10.07 -7.76
N VAL A 54 -8.61 10.30 -6.64
CA VAL A 54 -7.98 10.62 -5.36
C VAL A 54 -7.15 9.41 -4.91
N PRO A 55 -5.82 9.53 -4.74
CA PRO A 55 -4.97 8.40 -4.38
C PRO A 55 -5.23 8.02 -2.92
N LEU A 56 -5.79 6.82 -2.73
CA LEU A 56 -6.11 6.28 -1.42
C LEU A 56 -4.84 5.84 -0.67
N GLY A 57 -3.89 5.28 -1.42
CA GLY A 57 -2.69 4.71 -0.85
C GLY A 57 -1.96 3.79 -1.81
N GLU A 58 -1.03 3.04 -1.24
CA GLU A 58 -0.22 2.05 -1.96
C GLU A 58 -0.11 0.72 -1.19
N ILE A 59 -0.01 -0.36 -1.96
CA ILE A 59 0.22 -1.73 -1.51
C ILE A 59 1.55 -2.16 -2.13
N ILE A 60 2.55 -2.44 -1.30
CA ILE A 60 3.88 -2.83 -1.74
C ILE A 60 4.10 -4.30 -1.38
N ILE A 61 4.34 -5.15 -2.38
CA ILE A 61 4.48 -6.60 -2.25
C ILE A 61 5.88 -7.06 -2.63
N CYS A 62 6.49 -7.88 -1.77
CA CYS A 62 7.74 -8.58 -2.09
C CYS A 62 7.44 -10.02 -2.51
N LEU A 63 7.46 -10.30 -3.82
CA LEU A 63 7.10 -11.60 -4.37
C LEU A 63 8.03 -12.73 -3.89
N SER A 64 9.32 -12.45 -3.74
CA SER A 64 10.28 -13.44 -3.22
C SER A 64 9.98 -13.84 -1.77
N GLU A 65 9.53 -12.88 -0.95
CA GLU A 65 9.17 -13.16 0.44
C GLU A 65 7.81 -13.85 0.54
N ALA A 66 6.83 -13.44 -0.27
CA ALA A 66 5.55 -14.12 -0.39
C ALA A 66 5.71 -15.60 -0.77
N LYS A 67 6.59 -15.90 -1.74
CA LYS A 67 6.92 -17.26 -2.16
C LYS A 67 7.54 -18.09 -1.02
N LYS A 68 8.50 -17.51 -0.27
CA LYS A 68 9.11 -18.19 0.89
C LYS A 68 8.09 -18.53 1.98
N GLN A 69 7.09 -17.67 2.17
CA GLN A 69 6.03 -17.86 3.16
C GLN A 69 4.86 -18.72 2.67
N GLY A 70 4.86 -19.14 1.39
CA GLY A 70 3.75 -19.90 0.79
C GLY A 70 2.46 -19.08 0.67
N ILE A 71 2.55 -17.76 0.55
CA ILE A 71 1.38 -16.86 0.47
C ILE A 71 1.14 -16.46 -0.99
N SER A 72 -0.11 -16.61 -1.44
CA SER A 72 -0.52 -16.21 -2.79
C SER A 72 -0.63 -14.68 -2.95
N ILE A 73 -0.48 -14.20 -4.18
CA ILE A 73 -0.57 -12.77 -4.50
C ILE A 73 -1.98 -12.24 -4.18
N GLU A 74 -3.02 -13.03 -4.49
CA GLU A 74 -4.43 -12.68 -4.24
C GLU A 74 -4.67 -12.43 -2.76
N LYS A 75 -4.12 -13.30 -1.89
CA LYS A 75 -4.25 -13.15 -0.43
C LYS A 75 -3.58 -11.87 0.07
N LEU A 76 -2.43 -11.50 -0.50
CA LEU A 76 -1.75 -10.25 -0.17
C LEU A 76 -2.51 -9.03 -0.68
N VAL A 77 -3.06 -9.07 -1.89
CA VAL A 77 -3.86 -7.97 -2.45
C VAL A 77 -5.13 -7.75 -1.62
N ILE A 78 -5.87 -8.81 -1.29
CA ILE A 78 -7.07 -8.72 -0.43
C ILE A 78 -6.70 -8.16 0.94
N HIS A 79 -5.61 -8.65 1.55
CA HIS A 79 -5.13 -8.14 2.84
C HIS A 79 -4.75 -6.66 2.75
N GLY A 80 -4.05 -6.27 1.69
CA GLY A 80 -3.62 -4.89 1.45
C GLY A 80 -4.79 -3.93 1.28
N ILE A 81 -5.78 -4.30 0.46
CA ILE A 81 -7.00 -3.52 0.26
C ILE A 81 -7.77 -3.40 1.58
N LYS A 82 -7.94 -4.51 2.33
CA LYS A 82 -8.60 -4.49 3.65
C LYS A 82 -7.92 -3.51 4.61
N SER A 83 -6.58 -3.52 4.64
CA SER A 83 -5.79 -2.59 5.46
C SER A 83 -6.02 -1.14 5.05
N LEU A 84 -5.95 -0.81 3.75
CA LEU A 84 -6.21 0.56 3.28
C LEU A 84 -7.63 1.04 3.58
N LEU A 85 -8.63 0.19 3.34
CA LEU A 85 -10.03 0.52 3.60
C LEU A 85 -10.27 0.78 5.08
N SER A 86 -9.61 0.03 5.98
CA SER A 86 -9.79 0.20 7.43
C SER A 86 -9.30 1.53 7.99
N GLU A 87 -8.46 2.25 7.25
CA GLU A 87 -7.96 3.58 7.61
C GLU A 87 -8.90 4.70 7.16
N ILE A 88 -9.88 4.42 6.27
CA ILE A 88 -10.87 5.40 5.84
C ILE A 88 -11.77 5.72 7.04
N PRO A 89 -11.87 7.00 7.50
CA PRO A 89 -12.63 7.37 8.69
C PRO A 89 -14.06 6.85 8.73
N THR A 90 -14.76 6.84 7.59
CA THR A 90 -16.15 6.38 7.45
C THR A 90 -16.32 4.87 7.70
N THR A 91 -15.27 4.06 7.47
CA THR A 91 -15.36 2.59 7.61
C THR A 91 -15.18 2.11 9.05
N LYS A 92 -14.64 2.95 9.95
CA LYS A 92 -14.50 2.62 11.38
C LYS A 92 -15.86 2.41 12.05
N ASN A 93 -16.92 3.04 11.53
CA ASN A 93 -18.30 2.96 12.05
C ASN A 93 -19.15 1.82 11.45
N LEU A 94 -18.64 1.07 10.46
CA LEU A 94 -19.36 -0.05 9.82
C LEU A 94 -18.95 -1.42 10.40
N ARG A 95 -18.13 -1.44 11.45
CA ARG A 95 -17.80 -2.64 12.22
C ARG A 95 -18.90 -2.88 13.25
N THR A 96 -20.10 -3.24 12.80
CA THR A 96 -21.14 -3.86 13.64
C THR A 96 -21.00 -5.37 13.60
#